data_AF-A0A2V6UV52-F1
#
_entry.id   AF-A0A2V6UV52-F1
#
_cell.length_a   1.000
_cell.length_b   1.000
_cell.length_c   1.000
_cell.angle_alpha   90.00
_cell.angle_beta   90.00
_cell.angle_gamma   90.00
#
_symmetry.space_group_name_H-M   'P 1'
#
loop_
_entity.id
_entity.type
_entity.pdbx_description
1 polymer ?
#
loop_
_entity_poly.entity_id
_entity_poly.type
_entity_poly.pdbx_seq_one_letter_code
_entity_poly.pdbx_strand_id
1 'polypeptide(L)'
;MPLPAWPELCSTSAVPDRLLVVTVCPQEPGVVRLPLTRGGRPERLDAAGIIAALRALVVARGLEGRVSVREGCAGGCGRPGPNVSVDVHAAAPPGRRQDRVAIDWKTYVYSLGALDCLATIIDENLRTPPTRSGR
;
A
#
# COMPACT_ATOMS: atom_id res chain seq x y z
N MET A 1 -39.39 -36.48 10.44
CA MET A 1 -38.30 -35.83 11.21
C MET A 1 -37.70 -34.75 10.33
N PRO A 2 -37.91 -33.44 10.61
CA PRO A 2 -37.22 -32.39 9.87
C PRO A 2 -35.81 -32.18 10.46
N LEU A 3 -34.83 -32.02 9.56
CA LEU A 3 -33.44 -31.71 9.88
C LEU A 3 -33.32 -30.34 10.57
N PRO A 4 -32.30 -30.11 11.41
CA PRO A 4 -32.12 -28.83 12.08
C PRO A 4 -31.76 -27.72 11.08
N ALA A 5 -32.45 -26.59 11.20
CA ALA A 5 -32.08 -25.35 10.54
C ALA A 5 -30.71 -24.89 11.07
N TRP A 6 -29.72 -24.86 10.19
CA TRP A 6 -28.46 -24.18 10.48
C TRP A 6 -28.76 -22.68 10.45
N PRO A 7 -28.36 -21.88 11.45
CA PRO A 7 -28.45 -20.45 11.30
C PRO A 7 -27.52 -20.05 10.16
N GLU A 8 -28.10 -19.46 9.11
CA GLU A 8 -27.37 -18.71 8.11
C GLU A 8 -26.60 -17.62 8.84
N LEU A 9 -25.34 -17.91 9.17
CA LEU A 9 -24.33 -16.88 9.34
C LEU A 9 -24.17 -16.25 7.97
N CYS A 10 -25.07 -15.32 7.64
CA CYS A 10 -24.83 -14.24 6.71
C CYS A 10 -23.68 -13.40 7.30
N SER A 11 -22.49 -13.98 7.28
CA SER A 11 -21.23 -13.28 7.37
C SER A 11 -21.19 -12.40 6.15
N THR A 12 -21.71 -11.19 6.28
CA THR A 12 -21.24 -10.08 5.47
C THR A 12 -19.74 -10.04 5.71
N SER A 13 -18.99 -10.61 4.77
CA SER A 13 -17.53 -10.55 4.76
C SER A 13 -17.15 -9.09 4.60
N ALA A 14 -17.19 -8.34 5.70
CA ALA A 14 -16.52 -7.07 5.82
C ALA A 14 -15.04 -7.40 5.55
N VAL A 15 -14.59 -7.05 4.35
CA VAL A 15 -13.21 -7.32 3.99
C VAL A 15 -12.36 -6.53 4.99
N PRO A 16 -11.45 -7.18 5.73
CA PRO A 16 -10.71 -6.50 6.78
C PRO A 16 -10.01 -5.28 6.21
N ASP A 17 -10.05 -4.19 6.97
CA ASP A 17 -9.34 -2.97 6.60
C ASP A 17 -7.89 -3.29 6.28
N ARG A 18 -7.37 -2.75 5.18
CA ARG A 18 -5.97 -2.95 4.79
C ARG A 18 -5.06 -1.99 5.56
N LEU A 19 -3.93 -2.51 6.02
CA LEU A 19 -2.80 -1.76 6.56
C LEU A 19 -1.61 -1.90 5.60
N LEU A 20 -0.85 -0.83 5.39
CA LEU A 20 0.28 -0.79 4.47
C LEU A 20 1.60 -0.52 5.21
N VAL A 21 2.63 -1.24 4.80
CA VAL A 21 4.03 -0.88 5.09
C VAL A 21 4.71 -0.55 3.77
N VAL A 22 4.93 0.74 3.54
CA VAL A 22 5.62 1.24 2.35
C VAL A 22 7.10 1.35 2.66
N THR A 23 7.92 0.61 1.93
CA THR A 23 9.37 0.56 2.06
C THR A 23 10.01 1.24 0.86
N VAL A 24 10.87 2.24 1.11
CA VAL A 24 11.63 2.96 0.08
C VAL A 24 13.12 2.76 0.33
N CYS A 25 13.88 2.46 -0.72
CA CYS A 25 15.33 2.27 -0.59
C CYS A 25 16.07 3.62 -0.64
N PRO A 26 16.69 4.09 0.46
CA PRO A 26 17.40 5.39 0.46
C PRO A 26 18.73 5.33 -0.30
N GLN A 27 19.24 4.12 -0.58
CA GLN A 27 20.55 3.90 -1.19
C GLN A 27 20.51 3.80 -2.72
N GLU A 28 19.31 3.70 -3.31
CA GLU A 28 19.19 3.61 -4.76
C GLU A 28 19.40 4.98 -5.40
N PRO A 29 20.39 5.14 -6.29
CA PRO A 29 20.58 6.40 -6.99
C PRO A 29 19.46 6.57 -8.01
N GLY A 30 19.05 7.82 -8.26
CA GLY A 30 18.12 8.14 -9.33
C GLY A 30 17.04 9.12 -8.91
N VAL A 31 16.26 9.56 -9.89
CA VAL A 31 15.15 10.48 -9.70
C VAL A 31 13.99 10.08 -10.59
N VAL A 32 12.78 10.29 -10.11
CA VAL A 32 11.55 10.17 -10.90
C VAL A 32 10.86 11.52 -11.00
N ARG A 33 10.12 11.73 -12.10
CA ARG A 33 9.30 12.92 -12.31
C ARG A 33 7.84 12.53 -12.34
N LEU A 34 7.12 12.82 -11.26
CA LEU A 34 5.68 12.59 -11.19
C LEU A 34 5.03 13.58 -10.21
N PRO A 35 3.74 13.89 -10.38
CA PRO A 35 2.98 14.65 -9.40
C PRO A 35 2.86 13.93 -8.05
N LEU A 36 2.72 14.67 -6.95
CA LEU A 36 2.40 14.07 -5.65
C LEU A 36 0.95 13.57 -5.60
N THR A 37 0.02 14.36 -6.13
CA THR A 37 -1.40 14.06 -6.22
C THR A 37 -1.90 14.16 -7.66
N ARG A 38 -3.02 13.48 -7.96
CA ARG A 38 -3.61 13.47 -9.30
C ARG A 38 -3.90 14.89 -9.79
N GLY A 39 -3.52 15.18 -11.03
CA GLY A 39 -3.67 16.50 -11.64
C GLY A 39 -2.68 17.56 -11.13
N GLY A 40 -1.79 17.21 -10.20
CA GLY A 40 -0.74 18.10 -9.71
C GLY A 40 0.38 18.32 -10.73
N ARG A 41 1.28 19.26 -10.41
CA ARG A 41 2.48 19.50 -11.21
C ARG A 41 3.52 18.40 -10.95
N PRO A 42 4.18 17.85 -12.00
CA PRO A 42 5.26 16.89 -11.79
C PRO A 42 6.46 17.49 -11.07
N GLU A 43 6.96 16.78 -10.06
CA GLU A 43 8.12 17.15 -9.26
C GLU A 43 9.25 16.13 -9.44
N ARG A 44 10.51 16.56 -9.30
CA ARG A 44 11.66 15.63 -9.29
C ARG A 44 11.82 15.08 -7.89
N LEU A 45 11.73 13.77 -7.73
CA LEU A 45 11.83 13.09 -6.45
C LEU A 45 12.93 12.03 -6.53
N ASP A 46 13.93 12.15 -5.65
CA ASP A 46 14.82 11.05 -5.28
C ASP A 46 14.17 10.21 -4.16
N ALA A 47 14.88 9.20 -3.65
CA ALA A 47 14.36 8.35 -2.59
C ALA A 47 13.94 9.14 -1.33
N ALA A 48 14.73 10.13 -0.92
CA ALA A 48 14.43 10.96 0.25
C ALA A 48 13.18 11.82 0.01
N GLY A 49 13.06 12.43 -1.17
CA GLY A 49 11.90 13.18 -1.60
C GLY A 49 10.63 12.33 -1.63
N ILE A 50 10.72 11.08 -2.10
CA ILE A 50 9.61 10.13 -2.05
C ILE A 50 9.19 9.82 -0.61
N ILE A 51 10.14 9.53 0.29
CA ILE A 51 9.83 9.24 1.70
C ILE A 51 9.12 10.43 2.35
N ALA A 52 9.64 11.65 2.16
CA ALA A 52 9.07 12.86 2.72
C ALA A 52 7.65 13.11 2.15
N ALA A 53 7.49 12.99 0.84
CA ALA A 53 6.19 13.19 0.19
C ALA A 53 5.16 12.14 0.61
N LEU A 54 5.54 10.85 0.72
CA LEU A 54 4.65 9.81 1.21
C LEU A 54 4.21 10.06 2.65
N ARG A 55 5.15 10.42 3.55
CA ARG A 55 4.81 10.77 4.94
C ARG A 55 3.85 11.96 4.99
N ALA A 56 4.11 13.00 4.20
CA ALA A 56 3.23 14.17 4.12
C ALA A 56 1.83 13.79 3.59
N LEU A 57 1.74 12.92 2.57
CA LEU A 57 0.46 12.41 2.05
C LEU A 57 -0.30 11.59 3.10
N VAL A 58 0.40 10.75 3.87
CA VAL A 58 -0.22 9.97 4.95
C VAL A 58 -0.83 10.90 5.99
N VAL A 59 -0.07 11.90 6.46
CA VAL A 59 -0.55 12.87 7.46
C VAL A 59 -1.70 13.72 6.91
N ALA A 60 -1.54 14.28 5.71
CA ALA A 60 -2.57 15.13 5.09
C ALA A 60 -3.90 14.41 4.87
N ARG A 61 -3.89 13.07 4.83
CA ARG A 61 -5.08 12.22 4.63
C ARG A 61 -5.55 11.52 5.91
N GLY A 62 -4.91 11.72 7.05
CA GLY A 62 -5.25 11.05 8.31
C GLY A 62 -5.06 9.53 8.27
N LEU A 63 -4.03 9.05 7.56
CA LEU A 63 -3.78 7.63 7.31
C LEU A 63 -2.71 7.01 8.23
N GLU A 64 -2.22 7.72 9.24
CA GLU A 64 -1.12 7.30 10.11
C GLU A 64 -1.38 5.97 10.84
N GLY A 65 -2.65 5.66 11.12
CA GLY A 65 -3.06 4.38 11.71
C GLY A 65 -3.14 3.22 10.72
N ARG A 66 -3.03 3.50 9.41
CA ARG A 66 -3.20 2.52 8.33
C ARG A 66 -1.99 2.38 7.43
N VAL A 67 -1.17 3.40 7.31
CA VAL A 67 -0.03 3.44 6.39
C VAL A 67 1.20 3.89 7.14
N SER A 68 2.24 3.05 7.10
CA SER A 68 3.56 3.36 7.63
C SER A 68 4.57 3.46 6.50
N VAL A 69 5.49 4.43 6.58
CA VAL A 69 6.56 4.64 5.60
C VAL A 69 7.91 4.43 6.28
N ARG A 70 8.67 3.44 5.79
CA ARG A 70 10.00 3.09 6.32
C ARG A 70 11.06 3.08 5.23
N GLU A 71 12.29 3.20 5.68
CA GLU A 71 13.48 3.03 4.86
C GLU A 71 13.92 1.57 4.87
N GLY A 72 14.36 1.06 3.72
CA GLY A 72 14.87 -0.30 3.60
C GLY A 72 15.00 -0.75 2.15
N CYS A 73 15.66 -1.89 1.92
CA CYS A 73 15.76 -2.44 0.57
C CYS A 73 14.35 -2.81 0.06
N ALA A 74 13.92 -2.15 -1.02
CA ALA A 74 12.64 -2.43 -1.68
C ALA A 74 12.74 -3.59 -2.69
N GLY A 75 13.94 -4.17 -2.87
CA GLY A 75 14.23 -5.14 -3.94
C GLY A 75 14.46 -4.46 -5.29
N GLY A 76 15.11 -5.19 -6.21
CA GLY A 76 15.36 -4.66 -7.55
C GLY A 76 16.50 -3.63 -7.63
N CYS A 77 17.55 -3.73 -6.80
CA CYS A 77 18.66 -2.77 -6.80
C CYS A 77 19.64 -2.88 -8.00
N GLY A 78 19.24 -3.49 -9.12
CA GLY A 78 20.12 -3.75 -10.27
C GLY A 78 20.29 -2.59 -11.27
N ARG A 79 19.56 -1.49 -11.12
CA ARG A 79 19.59 -0.27 -11.95
C ARG A 79 19.23 0.94 -11.07
N PRO A 80 19.45 2.19 -11.55
CA PRO A 80 19.03 3.38 -10.82
C PRO A 80 17.53 3.33 -10.49
N GLY A 81 17.20 3.50 -9.20
CA GLY A 81 15.84 3.60 -8.68
C GLY A 81 15.32 5.04 -8.77
N PRO A 82 14.50 5.50 -7.81
CA PRO A 82 14.09 4.81 -6.57
C PRO A 82 13.00 3.74 -6.81
N ASN A 83 13.10 2.63 -6.09
CA ASN A 83 12.09 1.58 -6.01
C ASN A 83 11.31 1.68 -4.71
N VAL A 84 10.05 1.22 -4.76
CA VAL A 84 9.14 1.18 -3.62
C VAL A 84 8.55 -0.21 -3.50
N SER A 85 8.53 -0.79 -2.31
CA SER A 85 7.77 -2.00 -2.01
C SER A 85 6.63 -1.66 -1.05
N VAL A 86 5.49 -2.30 -1.22
CA VAL A 86 4.32 -2.16 -0.37
C VAL A 86 3.93 -3.54 0.12
N ASP A 87 4.07 -3.76 1.41
CA ASP A 87 3.50 -4.94 2.08
C ASP A 87 2.09 -4.58 2.57
N VAL A 88 1.11 -5.42 2.29
CA VAL A 88 -0.28 -5.24 2.70
C VAL A 88 -0.60 -6.25 3.80
N HIS A 89 -1.17 -5.78 4.90
CA HIS A 89 -1.61 -6.60 6.02
C HIS A 89 -3.12 -6.47 6.23
N ALA A 90 -3.78 -7.53 6.68
CA ALA A 90 -5.14 -7.44 7.19
C ALA A 90 -5.13 -6.75 8.56
N ALA A 91 -5.95 -5.73 8.77
CA ALA A 91 -6.16 -5.16 10.09
C ALA A 91 -6.79 -6.22 11.00
N ALA A 92 -6.21 -6.42 12.18
CA ALA A 92 -6.82 -7.27 13.19
C ALA A 92 -8.11 -6.63 13.73
N PRO A 93 -9.14 -7.44 14.05
CA PRO A 93 -10.30 -6.95 14.78
C PRO A 93 -9.91 -6.29 16.11
N PRO A 94 -10.73 -5.34 16.63
CA PRO A 94 -10.47 -4.74 17.93
C PRO A 94 -10.23 -5.78 19.03
N GLY A 95 -9.18 -5.58 19.82
CA GLY A 95 -8.78 -6.50 20.90
C GLY A 95 -8.00 -7.74 20.46
N ARG A 96 -7.78 -7.95 19.15
CA ARG A 96 -6.89 -8.99 18.63
C ARG A 96 -5.51 -8.41 18.32
N ARG A 97 -4.48 -9.25 18.48
CA ARG A 97 -3.11 -8.90 18.09
C ARG A 97 -3.02 -8.78 16.57
N GLN A 98 -2.40 -7.69 16.10
CA GLN A 98 -2.10 -7.48 14.68
C GLN A 98 -1.20 -8.61 14.15
N ASP A 99 -1.63 -9.24 13.04
CA ASP A 99 -0.78 -10.18 12.31
C ASP A 99 0.35 -9.42 11.61
N ARG A 100 1.54 -10.02 11.61
CA ARG A 100 2.74 -9.50 10.94
C ARG A 100 2.93 -10.09 9.54
N VAL A 101 2.16 -11.12 9.17
CA VAL A 101 2.21 -11.71 7.84
C VAL A 101 1.53 -10.77 6.85
N ALA A 102 2.22 -10.49 5.74
CA ALA A 102 1.63 -9.75 4.63
C ALA A 102 0.67 -10.68 3.88
N ILE A 103 -0.54 -10.19 3.61
CA ILE A 103 -1.57 -10.89 2.83
C ILE A 103 -1.45 -10.63 1.32
N ASP A 104 -0.71 -9.60 0.95
CA ASP A 104 -0.46 -9.17 -0.43
C ASP A 104 0.81 -8.29 -0.45
N TRP A 105 1.45 -8.16 -1.61
CA TRP A 105 2.58 -7.24 -1.79
C TRP A 105 2.62 -6.68 -3.22
N LYS A 106 3.18 -5.48 -3.36
CA LYS A 106 3.48 -4.89 -4.67
C LYS A 106 4.79 -4.12 -4.64
N THR A 107 5.62 -4.34 -5.65
CA THR A 107 6.88 -3.60 -5.81
C THR A 107 6.86 -2.81 -7.11
N TYR A 108 7.20 -1.53 -7.02
CA TYR A 108 7.33 -0.60 -8.13
C TYR A 108 8.80 -0.49 -8.52
N VAL A 109 9.30 -1.54 -9.17
CA VAL A 109 10.68 -1.58 -9.65
C VAL A 109 10.77 -0.84 -10.98
N TYR A 110 11.49 0.29 -11.00
CA TYR A 110 11.66 1.17 -12.17
C TYR A 110 10.36 1.63 -12.85
N SER A 111 9.22 1.54 -12.16
CA SER A 111 7.89 1.81 -12.71
C SER A 111 7.20 3.01 -12.07
N LEU A 112 7.81 3.64 -11.05
CA LEU A 112 7.25 4.82 -10.38
C LEU A 112 6.95 5.97 -11.35
N GLY A 113 7.86 6.21 -12.31
CA GLY A 113 7.67 7.27 -13.31
C GLY A 113 6.50 7.05 -14.27
N ALA A 114 5.92 5.84 -14.31
CA ALA A 114 4.74 5.51 -15.10
C ALA A 114 3.42 5.70 -14.34
N LEU A 115 3.47 6.03 -13.05
CA LEU A 115 2.27 6.32 -12.26
C LEU A 115 1.73 7.71 -12.57
N ASP A 116 0.40 7.86 -12.53
CA ASP A 116 -0.26 9.17 -12.64
C ASP A 116 0.24 10.17 -11.59
N CYS A 117 0.51 9.68 -10.38
CA CYS A 117 1.00 10.45 -9.24
C CYS A 117 1.49 9.52 -8.12
N LEU A 118 2.26 10.05 -7.16
CA LEU A 118 2.79 9.29 -6.03
C LEU A 118 1.68 8.73 -5.12
N ALA A 119 0.59 9.49 -4.94
CA ALA A 119 -0.59 9.05 -4.20
C ALA A 119 -1.21 7.75 -4.72
N THR A 120 -1.04 7.42 -6.00
CA THR A 120 -1.52 6.17 -6.59
C THR A 120 -1.02 4.95 -5.81
N ILE A 121 0.20 5.01 -5.26
CA ILE A 121 0.77 3.91 -4.45
C ILE A 121 -0.12 3.58 -3.26
N ILE A 122 -0.58 4.60 -2.54
CA ILE A 122 -1.43 4.42 -1.36
C ILE A 122 -2.84 3.99 -1.81
N ASP A 123 -3.39 4.69 -2.79
CA ASP A 123 -4.79 4.54 -3.21
C ASP A 123 -5.07 3.14 -3.78
N GLU A 124 -4.15 2.58 -4.56
CA GLU A 124 -4.36 1.27 -5.17
C GLU A 124 -4.15 0.12 -4.19
N ASN A 125 -3.26 0.28 -3.20
CA ASN A 125 -2.94 -0.79 -2.24
C ASN A 125 -3.90 -0.80 -1.04
N LEU A 126 -4.50 0.35 -0.69
CA LEU A 126 -5.58 0.41 0.29
C LEU A 126 -6.90 -0.14 -0.25
N ARG A 127 -7.12 -0.13 -1.57
CA ARG A 127 -8.33 -0.71 -2.15
C ARG A 127 -8.35 -2.21 -1.92
N THR A 128 -9.45 -2.66 -1.34
CA THR A 128 -9.81 -4.06 -1.37
C THR A 128 -10.14 -4.46 -2.81
N PRO A 129 -9.43 -5.43 -3.43
CA PRO A 129 -9.87 -5.99 -4.69
C PRO A 129 -11.25 -6.62 -4.47
N PRO A 130 -12.20 -6.47 -5.41
CA PRO A 130 -13.50 -7.12 -5.28
C PRO A 130 -13.27 -8.61 -5.06
N THR A 131 -13.96 -9.18 -4.07
CA THR A 131 -14.02 -10.64 -3.89
C THR A 131 -14.39 -11.24 -5.23
N ARG A 132 -13.50 -12.06 -5.82
CA ARG A 132 -13.87 -12.88 -6.98
C ARG A 132 -14.97 -13.82 -6.52
N SER A 133 -16.23 -13.42 -6.71
CA SER A 133 -17.35 -14.35 -6.72
C SER A 133 -17.03 -15.37 -7.80
N GLY A 134 -16.79 -16.61 -7.37
CA GLY A 134 -16.43 -17.72 -8.25
C GLY A 134 -17.38 -17.78 -9.45
N ARG A 135 -16.78 -18.00 -10.61
CA ARG A 135 -17.50 -18.44 -11.79
C ARG A 135 -17.53 -19.96 -11.77
#